data_AF-A0A3D3F8U1-F1
#
_entry.id   AF-A0A3D3F8U1-F1
#
_cell.length_a   1.000
_cell.length_b   1.000
_cell.length_c   1.000
_cell.angle_alpha   90.00
_cell.angle_beta   90.00
_cell.angle_gamma   90.00
#
_symmetry.space_group_name_H-M   'P 1'
#
loop_
_entity.id
_entity.type
_entity.pdbx_description
1 polymer ?
#
loop_
_entity_poly.entity_id
_entity_poly.type
_entity_poly.pdbx_seq_one_letter_code
_entity_poly.pdbx_strand_id
1 'polypeptide(L)'
;MAVLLPLLSCHNKEFEYDASGMFEATETIISAEATGRIERLDIHEGDHLATGSVVGYIDTTQLYLKKCQLEATVKAIENKKPDPEVQLSALKKQIQKAEFERSRIVSLL
;
A
#
# COMPACT_ATOMS: atom_id res chain seq x y z
N MET A 1 -32.27 -49.91 -77.41
CA MET A 1 -31.15 -48.98 -77.13
C MET A 1 -31.60 -48.02 -76.04
N ALA A 2 -31.35 -48.36 -74.79
CA ALA A 2 -31.54 -47.48 -73.65
C ALA A 2 -30.25 -47.55 -72.84
N VAL A 3 -29.33 -46.63 -73.12
CA VAL A 3 -28.08 -46.48 -72.38
C VAL A 3 -28.35 -45.47 -71.28
N LEU A 4 -28.23 -45.97 -70.05
CA LEU A 4 -28.40 -45.25 -68.79
C LEU A 4 -27.24 -44.24 -68.64
N LEU A 5 -27.55 -42.96 -68.46
CA LEU A 5 -26.55 -41.93 -68.09
C LEU A 5 -26.23 -42.06 -66.60
N PRO A 6 -24.95 -42.23 -66.19
CA PRO A 6 -24.59 -42.11 -64.78
C PRO A 6 -24.63 -40.64 -64.35
N LEU A 7 -25.23 -40.39 -63.19
CA LEU A 7 -25.25 -39.10 -62.51
C LEU A 7 -23.84 -38.82 -61.96
N LEU A 8 -23.13 -37.85 -62.54
CA LEU A 8 -21.92 -37.29 -61.96
C LEU A 8 -22.34 -36.29 -60.86
N SER A 9 -22.17 -36.69 -59.60
CA SER A 9 -22.31 -35.80 -58.44
C SER A 9 -20.96 -35.16 -58.13
N CYS A 10 -20.90 -33.82 -58.19
CA CYS A 10 -19.72 -33.05 -57.79
C CYS A 10 -19.79 -32.82 -56.28
N HIS A 11 -18.92 -33.46 -55.52
CA HIS A 11 -18.82 -33.26 -54.08
C HIS A 11 -18.06 -31.95 -53.82
N ASN A 12 -18.79 -30.87 -53.54
CA ASN A 12 -18.21 -29.64 -53.02
C ASN A 12 -17.56 -29.96 -51.67
N LYS A 13 -16.23 -30.06 -51.64
CA LYS A 13 -15.49 -29.95 -50.39
C LYS A 13 -15.54 -28.48 -49.97
N GLU A 14 -16.64 -28.09 -49.32
CA GLU A 14 -16.60 -26.93 -48.45
C GLU A 14 -15.51 -27.21 -47.40
N PHE A 15 -14.59 -26.28 -47.21
CA PHE A 15 -13.55 -26.40 -46.20
C PHE A 15 -14.22 -26.50 -44.83
N GLU A 16 -14.39 -27.71 -44.31
CA GLU A 16 -14.81 -27.95 -42.93
C GLU A 16 -13.70 -27.44 -42.00
N TYR A 17 -13.94 -26.30 -41.37
CA TYR A 17 -13.08 -25.80 -40.30
C TYR A 17 -13.26 -26.70 -39.08
N ASP A 18 -12.21 -27.42 -38.69
CA ASP A 18 -12.26 -28.41 -37.60
C ASP A 18 -12.36 -27.75 -36.20
N ALA A 19 -11.79 -26.55 -36.04
CA ALA A 19 -12.07 -25.64 -34.91
C ALA A 19 -11.53 -24.24 -35.20
N SER A 20 -12.15 -23.23 -34.60
CA SER A 20 -11.60 -21.88 -34.49
C SER A 20 -11.67 -21.41 -33.04
N GLY A 21 -10.63 -20.74 -32.57
CA GLY A 21 -10.54 -20.25 -31.21
C GLY A 21 -9.64 -19.02 -31.16
N MET A 22 -9.94 -18.14 -30.20
CA MET A 22 -9.14 -16.95 -29.93
C MET A 22 -8.29 -17.19 -28.68
N PHE A 23 -7.04 -16.73 -28.70
CA PHE A 23 -6.21 -16.70 -27.50
C PHE A 23 -6.45 -15.38 -26.77
N GLU A 24 -6.71 -15.46 -25.47
CA GLU A 24 -6.86 -14.30 -24.60
C GLU A 24 -5.72 -14.25 -23.59
N ALA A 25 -5.38 -13.04 -23.17
CA ALA A 25 -4.41 -12.78 -22.12
C ALA A 25 -5.08 -11.96 -21.01
N THR A 26 -4.65 -12.17 -19.77
CA THR A 26 -5.08 -11.33 -18.66
C THR A 26 -4.40 -9.96 -18.78
N GLU A 27 -5.19 -8.94 -19.04
CA GLU A 27 -4.73 -7.55 -19.02
C GLU A 27 -4.79 -7.01 -17.58
N THR A 28 -3.79 -6.24 -17.18
CA THR A 28 -3.76 -5.59 -15.86
C THR A 28 -3.15 -4.21 -15.99
N ILE A 29 -3.83 -3.22 -15.43
CA ILE A 29 -3.37 -1.84 -15.42
C ILE A 29 -2.58 -1.60 -14.14
N ILE A 30 -1.31 -1.21 -14.28
CA ILE A 30 -0.46 -0.84 -13.15
C ILE A 30 -0.49 0.67 -13.00
N SER A 31 -1.10 1.13 -11.90
CA SER A 31 -1.25 2.55 -11.59
C SER A 31 -0.27 2.99 -10.50
N ALA A 32 0.22 4.22 -10.58
CA ALA A 32 0.89 4.85 -9.45
C ALA A 32 -0.11 5.09 -8.31
N GLU A 33 0.27 4.76 -7.08
CA GLU A 33 -0.59 4.94 -5.89
C GLU A 33 -0.72 6.41 -5.44
N ALA A 34 0.09 7.30 -6.00
CA ALA A 34 0.10 8.71 -5.65
C ALA A 34 0.21 9.60 -6.90
N THR A 35 -0.29 10.83 -6.77
CA THR A 35 -0.21 11.84 -7.82
C THR A 35 1.14 12.55 -7.74
N GLY A 36 1.78 12.75 -8.90
CA GLY A 36 3.05 13.46 -8.97
C GLY A 36 3.60 13.49 -10.39
N ARG A 37 4.69 14.22 -10.57
CA ARG A 37 5.47 14.18 -11.81
C ARG A 37 6.19 12.84 -11.89
N ILE A 38 6.15 12.18 -13.05
CA ILE A 38 6.96 10.99 -13.31
C ILE A 38 8.41 11.46 -13.48
N GLU A 39 9.29 11.05 -12.59
CA GLU A 39 10.72 11.39 -12.65
C GLU A 39 11.50 10.33 -13.42
N ARG A 40 11.03 9.07 -13.40
CA ARG A 40 11.63 7.97 -14.16
C ARG A 40 10.60 6.94 -14.57
N LEU A 41 10.73 6.43 -15.79
CA LEU A 41 9.96 5.33 -16.34
C LEU A 41 10.86 4.53 -17.29
N ASP A 42 11.41 3.42 -16.81
CA ASP A 42 12.44 2.62 -17.49
C ASP A 42 11.82 1.34 -18.07
N ILE A 43 10.77 1.47 -18.88
CA ILE A 43 10.10 0.34 -19.54
C ILE A 43 9.78 0.65 -20.99
N HIS A 44 9.81 -0.39 -21.82
CA HIS A 44 9.47 -0.34 -23.24
C HIS A 44 8.45 -1.42 -23.58
N GLU A 45 7.76 -1.23 -24.71
CA GLU A 45 6.81 -2.22 -25.21
C GLU A 45 7.53 -3.54 -25.56
N GLY A 46 6.97 -4.65 -25.10
CA GLY A 46 7.54 -5.98 -25.27
C GLY A 46 8.47 -6.44 -24.14
N ASP A 47 8.75 -5.59 -23.15
CA ASP A 47 9.56 -5.97 -21.99
C ASP A 47 8.86 -7.03 -21.13
N HIS A 48 9.62 -8.05 -20.72
CA HIS A 48 9.16 -9.04 -19.75
C HIS A 48 9.46 -8.56 -18.33
N LEU A 49 8.42 -8.40 -17.50
CA LEU A 49 8.54 -7.93 -16.12
C LEU A 49 8.32 -9.08 -15.13
N ALA A 50 9.19 -9.17 -14.14
CA ALA A 50 8.98 -10.04 -12.98
C ALA A 50 8.12 -9.32 -11.92
N THR A 51 7.37 -10.06 -11.13
CA THR A 51 6.60 -9.51 -10.01
C THR A 51 7.51 -8.74 -9.05
N GLY A 52 7.09 -7.51 -8.69
CA GLY A 52 7.85 -6.63 -7.80
C GLY A 52 8.96 -5.82 -8.49
N SER A 53 9.10 -5.91 -9.81
CA SER A 53 10.05 -5.08 -10.56
C SER A 53 9.67 -3.61 -10.47
N VAL A 54 10.64 -2.76 -10.15
CA VAL A 54 10.47 -1.31 -10.17
C VAL A 54 10.61 -0.81 -11.59
N VAL A 55 9.51 -0.30 -12.15
CA VAL A 55 9.44 0.21 -13.52
C VAL A 55 9.69 1.73 -13.61
N GLY A 56 9.59 2.43 -12.48
CA GLY A 56 9.66 3.88 -12.45
C GLY A 56 9.24 4.45 -11.09
N TYR A 57 9.33 5.76 -10.94
CA TYR A 57 8.84 6.46 -9.76
C TYR A 57 8.41 7.89 -10.08
N ILE A 58 7.52 8.39 -9.23
CA ILE A 58 7.08 9.79 -9.23
C ILE A 58 7.89 10.60 -8.22
N ASP A 59 7.90 11.93 -8.35
CA ASP A 59 8.53 12.83 -7.39
C ASP A 59 8.03 12.58 -5.95
N THR A 60 8.93 12.06 -5.09
CA THR A 60 8.66 11.76 -3.69
C THR A 60 9.13 12.84 -2.72
N THR A 61 9.61 13.99 -3.20
CA THR A 61 10.25 15.01 -2.36
C THR A 61 9.33 15.49 -1.24
N GLN A 62 8.07 15.78 -1.56
CA GLN A 62 7.08 16.22 -0.57
C GLN A 62 6.78 15.15 0.47
N LEU A 63 6.71 13.87 0.06
CA LEU A 63 6.52 12.75 0.97
C LEU A 63 7.71 12.60 1.93
N TYR A 64 8.93 12.76 1.41
CA TYR A 64 10.16 12.71 2.18
C TYR A 64 10.22 13.84 3.22
N LEU A 65 9.94 15.09 2.83
CA LEU A 65 9.93 16.22 3.76
C LEU A 65 8.88 16.05 4.87
N LYS A 66 7.69 15.53 4.52
CA LYS A 66 6.64 15.22 5.51
C LYS A 66 7.09 14.14 6.48
N LYS A 67 7.80 13.10 6.02
CA LYS A 67 8.40 12.08 6.89
C LYS A 67 9.37 12.72 7.88
N CYS A 68 10.29 13.56 7.42
CA CYS A 68 11.24 14.25 8.31
C CYS A 68 10.54 15.14 9.35
N GLN A 69 9.48 15.85 8.96
CA GLN A 69 8.68 16.66 9.88
C GLN A 69 8.01 15.81 10.96
N LEU A 70 7.46 14.66 10.58
CA LEU A 70 6.83 13.74 11.53
C LEU A 70 7.85 13.15 12.50
N GLU A 71 9.03 12.73 12.02
CA GLU A 71 10.11 12.21 12.87
C GLU A 71 10.59 13.27 13.88
N ALA A 72 10.74 14.53 13.44
CA ALA A 72 11.08 15.64 14.34
C ALA A 72 9.99 15.89 15.39
N THR A 73 8.72 15.74 15.00
CA THR A 73 7.56 15.90 15.90
C THR A 73 7.55 14.80 16.96
N VAL A 74 7.79 13.53 16.56
CA VAL A 74 7.90 12.40 17.49
C VAL A 74 9.01 12.64 18.51
N LYS A 75 10.22 13.00 18.05
CA LYS A 75 11.35 13.31 18.94
C LYS A 75 11.03 14.47 19.90
N ALA A 76 10.38 15.51 19.41
CA ALA A 76 9.99 16.64 20.25
C ALA A 76 8.97 16.25 21.34
N ILE A 77 8.04 15.35 21.03
CA ILE A 77 7.07 14.82 22.00
C ILE A 77 7.77 13.93 23.03
N GLU A 78 8.68 13.05 22.59
CA GLU A 78 9.45 12.20 23.49
C GLU A 78 10.27 13.02 24.49
N ASN A 79 10.94 14.08 24.02
CA ASN A 79 11.72 14.98 24.87
C ASN A 79 10.85 15.83 25.80
N LYS A 80 9.60 16.12 25.41
CA LYS A 80 8.63 16.86 26.24
C LYS A 80 7.87 15.96 27.21
N LYS A 81 8.03 14.64 27.12
CA LYS A 81 7.36 13.71 28.02
C LYS A 81 7.92 13.94 29.43
N PRO A 82 7.10 14.43 30.37
CA PRO A 82 7.60 14.68 31.71
C PRO A 82 8.05 13.37 32.34
N ASP A 83 9.11 13.41 33.15
CA ASP A 83 9.50 12.27 33.95
C ASP A 83 8.37 11.96 34.96
N PRO A 84 7.66 10.82 34.80
CA PRO A 84 6.57 10.47 35.70
C PRO A 84 7.07 10.27 37.12
N GLU A 85 8.32 9.85 37.36
CA GLU A 85 8.86 9.65 38.70
C GLU A 85 9.05 10.99 39.43
N VAL A 86 9.51 12.02 38.72
CA VAL A 86 9.66 13.36 39.30
C VAL A 86 8.30 13.93 39.71
N GLN A 87 7.29 13.81 38.86
CA GLN A 87 5.93 14.26 39.19
C GLN A 87 5.31 13.45 40.34
N LEU A 88 5.50 12.13 40.34
CA LEU A 88 5.00 11.24 41.38
C LEU A 88 5.66 11.55 42.74
N SER A 89 6.96 11.85 42.74
CA SER A 89 7.71 12.17 43.96
C SER A 89 7.24 13.49 44.60
N ALA A 90 6.98 14.50 43.78
CA ALA A 90 6.44 15.79 44.25
C ALA A 90 5.04 15.60 44.85
N LEU A 91 4.17 14.82 44.19
CA LEU A 91 2.83 14.54 44.67
C LEU A 91 2.84 13.70 45.97
N LYS A 92 3.68 12.67 46.06
CA LYS A 92 3.85 11.88 47.29
C LYS A 92 4.33 12.73 48.47
N LYS A 93 5.25 13.67 48.23
CA LYS A 93 5.70 14.63 49.26
C LYS A 93 4.56 15.54 49.73
N GLN A 94 3.70 16.00 48.82
CA GLN A 94 2.52 16.80 49.18
C GLN A 94 1.54 15.99 50.04
N ILE A 95 1.28 14.73 49.69
CA ILE A 95 0.43 13.82 50.47
C ILE A 95 0.99 13.62 51.88
N GLN A 96 2.28 13.27 51.99
CA GLN A 96 2.92 13.09 53.31
C GLN A 96 2.85 14.35 54.18
N LYS A 97 3.04 15.53 53.57
CA LYS A 97 2.92 16.80 54.30
C LYS A 97 1.49 17.03 54.79
N ALA A 98 0.49 16.80 53.93
CA ALA A 98 -0.92 16.97 54.28
C ALA A 98 -1.36 15.99 55.39
N GLU A 99 -0.88 14.75 55.35
CA GLU A 99 -1.10 13.76 56.41
C GLU A 99 -0.45 14.18 57.73
N PHE A 100 0.80 14.65 57.69
CA PHE A 100 1.48 15.16 58.87
C PHE A 100 0.76 16.35 59.50
N GLU A 101 0.34 17.33 58.70
CA GLU A 101 -0.42 18.48 59.17
C GLU A 101 -1.78 18.07 59.76
N ARG A 102 -2.48 17.13 59.13
CA ARG A 102 -3.73 16.56 59.66
C ARG A 102 -3.50 15.91 61.03
N SER A 103 -2.48 15.06 61.16
CA SER A 103 -2.16 14.39 62.43
C SER A 103 -1.77 15.39 63.51
N ARG A 104 -1.00 16.42 63.18
CA ARG A 104 -0.65 17.50 64.11
C ARG A 104 -1.89 18.22 64.63
N ILE A 105 -2.81 18.60 63.75
CA ILE A 105 -4.05 19.29 64.13
C ILE A 105 -4.91 18.40 65.03
N VAL A 106 -5.07 17.13 64.68
CA VAL A 106 -5.84 16.16 65.50
C VAL A 106 -5.21 15.98 66.88
N SER A 107 -3.88 15.99 67.00
CA SER A 107 -3.19 15.86 68.30
C SER A 107 -3.30 17.10 69.20
N LEU A 108 -3.78 18.22 68.67
CA LEU A 108 -3.96 19.50 69.39
C LEU A 108 -5.43 19.77 69.76
N LEU A 109 -6.33 18.83 69.44
CA LEU A 109 -7.75 18.81 69.81
C LEU A 109 -7.99 17.75 70.88
#